data_AF-A0A3N0WIQ0-F1
#
_entry.id   AF-A0A3N0WIQ0-F1
#
_cell.length_a   1.000
_cell.length_b   1.000
_cell.length_c   1.000
_cell.angle_alpha   90.00
_cell.angle_beta   90.00
_cell.angle_gamma   90.00
#
_symmetry.space_group_name_H-M   'P 1'
#
loop_
_entity.id
_entity.type
_entity.pdbx_description
1 polymer ?
#
loop_
_entity_poly.entity_id
_entity_poly.type
_entity_poly.pdbx_seq_one_letter_code
_entity_poly.pdbx_strand_id
1 'polypeptide(L)'
;MKITKILSLFTFIIFCISCSNDDNIFHLKTIRLNEYELHKSLPEQHLYLKVFDNENTSSMTETESFPSYLPLPVTVKADPSPQMNLYARPYRIELWGDVSGLIGSSTVNMDDYKIVFPIDMEVKSENLEVSLLGSWE
;
A
#
# COMPACT_ATOMS: atom_id res chain seq x y z
N MET A 1 -31.11 4.62 -46.61
CA MET A 1 -29.86 5.37 -46.30
C MET A 1 -29.92 6.21 -45.00
N LYS A 2 -30.86 5.93 -44.07
CA LYS A 2 -30.97 6.67 -42.78
C LYS A 2 -30.54 5.84 -41.56
N ILE A 3 -30.71 4.51 -41.60
CA ILE A 3 -30.41 3.59 -40.49
C ILE A 3 -28.88 3.44 -40.26
N THR A 4 -28.09 3.39 -41.34
CA THR A 4 -26.62 3.30 -41.25
C THR A 4 -25.98 4.55 -40.63
N LYS A 5 -26.60 5.72 -40.77
CA LYS A 5 -26.12 6.97 -40.12
C LYS A 5 -26.39 6.98 -38.62
N ILE A 6 -27.47 6.34 -38.16
CA ILE A 6 -27.81 6.23 -36.73
C ILE A 6 -26.87 5.23 -36.04
N LEU A 7 -26.57 4.10 -36.70
CA LEU A 7 -25.65 3.11 -36.17
C LEU A 7 -24.25 3.68 -35.97
N SER A 8 -23.76 4.48 -36.92
CA SER A 8 -22.46 5.17 -36.84
C SER A 8 -22.39 6.22 -35.74
N LEU A 9 -23.51 6.83 -35.35
CA LEU A 9 -23.56 7.82 -34.27
C LEU A 9 -23.48 7.14 -32.89
N PHE A 10 -24.12 5.97 -32.75
CA PHE A 10 -24.07 5.18 -31.52
C PHE A 10 -22.68 4.62 -31.22
N THR A 11 -21.92 4.20 -32.23
CA THR A 11 -20.53 3.75 -32.06
C THR A 11 -19.60 4.87 -31.62
N PHE A 12 -19.86 6.11 -32.04
CA PHE A 12 -19.06 7.27 -31.64
C PHE A 12 -19.32 7.66 -30.17
N ILE A 13 -20.57 7.52 -29.70
CA ILE A 13 -20.94 7.82 -28.31
C ILE A 13 -20.28 6.84 -27.33
N ILE A 14 -20.13 5.56 -27.69
CA ILE A 14 -19.45 4.56 -26.84
C ILE A 14 -17.96 4.88 -26.69
N PHE A 15 -17.31 5.43 -27.71
CA PHE A 15 -15.91 5.85 -27.64
C PHE A 15 -15.69 7.06 -26.72
N CYS A 16 -16.69 7.93 -26.56
CA CYS A 16 -16.59 9.11 -25.68
C CYS A 16 -16.79 8.80 -24.19
N ILE A 17 -17.27 7.60 -23.82
CA ILE A 17 -17.49 7.19 -22.42
C ILE A 17 -16.25 6.46 -21.86
N SER A 18 -15.25 6.16 -22.69
CA SER A 18 -13.95 5.65 -22.22
C SER A 18 -13.08 6.80 -21.70
N CYS A 19 -13.58 7.52 -20.69
CA CYS A 19 -12.74 8.34 -19.82
C CYS A 19 -12.30 7.39 -18.70
N SER A 20 -11.09 6.85 -18.80
CA SER A 20 -10.51 6.03 -17.73
C SER A 20 -10.32 6.90 -16.50
N ASN A 21 -10.74 6.39 -15.36
CA ASN A 21 -10.58 7.02 -14.04
C ASN A 21 -9.10 6.83 -13.62
N ASP A 22 -8.18 7.54 -14.29
CA ASP A 22 -6.73 7.38 -14.12
C ASP A 22 -6.17 8.12 -12.87
N ASP A 23 -6.98 8.88 -12.13
CA ASP A 23 -6.52 9.82 -11.10
C ASP A 23 -6.42 9.24 -9.68
N ASN A 24 -6.06 7.96 -9.52
CA ASN A 24 -6.02 7.31 -8.20
C ASN A 24 -4.73 6.52 -7.96
N ILE A 25 -3.59 7.00 -8.48
CA ILE A 25 -2.30 6.35 -8.23
C ILE A 25 -1.67 6.97 -6.98
N PHE A 26 -1.53 6.16 -5.94
CA PHE A 26 -0.77 6.52 -4.75
C PHE A 26 0.69 6.11 -4.91
N HIS A 27 1.59 7.08 -4.74
CA HIS A 27 3.04 6.87 -4.76
C HIS A 27 3.55 6.77 -3.33
N LEU A 28 3.85 5.55 -2.90
CA LEU A 28 4.33 5.29 -1.55
C LEU A 28 5.81 5.71 -1.42
N LYS A 29 6.09 6.64 -0.51
CA LYS A 29 7.45 7.15 -0.26
C LYS A 29 8.05 6.61 1.03
N THR A 30 7.25 6.57 2.09
CA THR A 30 7.70 6.18 3.43
C THR A 30 6.61 5.38 4.13
N ILE A 31 7.03 4.44 4.97
CA ILE A 31 6.16 3.67 5.84
C ILE A 31 6.53 4.04 7.28
N ARG A 32 5.52 4.38 8.08
CA ARG A 32 5.67 4.57 9.52
C ARG A 32 5.15 3.35 10.24
N LEU A 33 6.00 2.66 10.98
CA LEU A 33 5.61 1.61 11.91
C LEU A 33 5.13 2.26 13.21
N ASN A 34 3.84 2.16 13.52
CA ASN A 34 3.25 2.77 14.71
C ASN A 34 3.30 1.83 15.91
N GLU A 35 2.90 0.58 15.69
CA GLU A 35 2.82 -0.45 16.72
C GLU A 35 2.96 -1.83 16.07
N TYR A 36 3.49 -2.80 16.81
CA TYR A 36 3.39 -4.21 16.46
C TYR A 36 3.35 -5.03 17.75
N GLU A 37 2.57 -6.10 17.78
CA GLU A 37 2.50 -6.95 18.96
C GLU A 37 3.81 -7.73 19.11
N LEU A 38 4.57 -7.38 20.15
CA LEU A 38 5.68 -8.20 20.66
C LEU A 38 5.12 -9.46 21.33
N HIS A 39 4.50 -10.35 20.56
CA HIS A 39 3.95 -11.61 21.07
C HIS A 39 5.00 -12.52 21.73
N LYS A 40 6.29 -12.24 21.49
CA LYS A 40 7.44 -12.91 22.07
C LYS A 40 8.53 -11.85 22.26
N SER A 41 9.37 -11.96 23.28
CA SER A 41 10.59 -11.16 23.36
C SER A 41 11.45 -11.46 22.13
N LEU A 42 11.27 -10.70 21.07
CA LEU A 42 12.03 -10.86 19.85
C LEU A 42 13.51 -10.60 20.19
N PRO A 43 14.45 -11.39 19.66
CA PRO A 43 15.86 -11.09 19.82
C PRO A 43 16.15 -9.70 19.26
N GLU A 44 17.19 -9.06 19.79
CA GLU A 44 17.75 -7.85 19.18
C GLU A 44 18.16 -8.18 17.74
N GLN A 45 17.60 -7.45 16.79
CA GLN A 45 17.70 -7.77 15.37
C GLN A 45 17.39 -6.53 14.53
N HIS A 46 17.62 -6.60 13.21
CA HIS A 46 17.16 -5.54 12.31
C HIS A 46 15.79 -5.87 11.76
N LEU A 47 14.93 -4.86 11.74
CA LEU A 47 13.58 -4.91 11.22
C LEU A 47 13.49 -4.14 9.90
N TYR A 48 12.60 -4.58 9.02
CA TYR A 48 12.32 -3.93 7.75
C TYR A 48 10.90 -4.29 7.31
N LEU A 49 10.28 -3.44 6.50
CA LEU A 49 8.94 -3.69 5.96
C LEU A 49 9.00 -4.03 4.48
N LYS A 50 8.09 -4.92 4.07
CA LYS A 50 7.86 -5.29 2.68
C LYS A 50 6.42 -4.98 2.30
N VAL A 51 6.22 -4.54 1.06
CA VAL A 51 4.87 -4.33 0.50
C VAL A 51 4.68 -5.28 -0.66
N PHE A 52 3.51 -5.92 -0.70
CA PHE A 52 3.11 -6.87 -1.73
C PHE A 52 1.78 -6.42 -2.34
N ASP A 53 1.65 -6.61 -3.65
CA ASP A 53 0.34 -6.73 -4.29
C ASP A 53 -0.20 -8.11 -3.90
N ASN A 54 -1.46 -8.21 -3.46
CA ASN A 54 -1.99 -9.45 -2.88
C ASN A 54 -1.95 -10.64 -3.86
N GLU A 55 -1.96 -10.35 -5.16
CA GLU A 55 -1.87 -11.34 -6.24
C GLU A 55 -0.43 -11.82 -6.54
N ASN A 56 0.59 -11.12 -6.03
CA ASN A 56 1.99 -11.37 -6.33
C ASN A 56 2.77 -11.91 -5.12
N THR A 57 3.73 -12.79 -5.39
CA THR A 57 4.63 -13.35 -4.36
C THR A 57 5.90 -12.52 -4.16
N SER A 58 6.28 -11.69 -5.14
CA SER A 58 7.42 -10.78 -5.06
C SER A 58 7.04 -9.47 -4.38
N SER A 59 7.92 -8.95 -3.51
CA SER A 59 7.75 -7.62 -2.93
C SER A 59 7.81 -6.55 -4.03
N MET A 60 6.91 -5.57 -3.94
CA MET A 60 6.91 -4.38 -4.78
C MET A 60 7.97 -3.37 -4.32
N THR A 61 8.20 -3.33 -3.02
CA THR A 61 9.20 -2.47 -2.37
C THR A 61 9.57 -3.04 -1.01
N GLU A 62 10.73 -2.62 -0.52
CA GLU A 62 11.21 -2.89 0.82
C GLU A 62 11.72 -1.58 1.44
N THR A 63 11.71 -1.50 2.77
CA THR A 63 12.29 -0.36 3.48
C THR A 63 13.75 -0.60 3.81
N GLU A 64 14.48 0.47 4.12
CA GLU A 64 15.74 0.35 4.84
C GLU A 64 15.54 -0.38 6.17
N SER A 65 16.53 -1.19 6.55
CA SER A 65 16.51 -1.92 7.81
C SER A 65 16.86 -1.00 8.99
N PHE A 66 16.21 -1.21 10.13
CA PHE A 66 16.43 -0.44 11.35
C PHE A 66 16.49 -1.35 12.59
N PRO A 67 17.22 -0.97 13.65
CA PRO A 67 17.32 -1.81 14.84
C PRO A 67 15.99 -1.95 15.58
N SER A 68 15.67 -3.15 16.06
CA SER A 68 14.41 -3.46 16.76
C SER A 68 14.22 -2.75 18.10
N TYR A 69 15.30 -2.18 18.67
CA TYR A 69 15.26 -1.44 19.94
C TYR A 69 14.90 0.04 19.78
N LEU A 70 14.70 0.54 18.55
CA LEU A 70 14.28 1.92 18.35
C LEU A 70 12.86 2.16 18.89
N PRO A 71 12.60 3.31 19.53
CA PRO A 71 11.27 3.65 20.01
C PRO A 71 10.31 3.87 18.84
N LEU A 72 9.08 3.34 18.96
CA LEU A 72 8.00 3.58 18.01
C LEU A 72 7.30 4.93 18.28
N PRO A 73 6.75 5.60 17.25
CA PRO A 73 6.72 5.18 15.85
C PRO A 73 8.06 5.40 15.12
N VAL A 74 8.41 4.49 14.19
CA VAL A 74 9.61 4.61 13.35
C VAL A 74 9.17 4.86 11.90
N THR A 75 9.72 5.89 11.26
CA THR A 75 9.45 6.20 9.85
C THR A 75 10.65 5.82 9.00
N VAL A 76 10.41 4.99 8.00
CA VAL A 76 11.45 4.49 7.08
C VAL A 76 11.03 4.69 5.64
N LYS A 77 12.02 4.95 4.79
CA LYS A 77 11.82 5.13 3.34
C LYS A 77 11.56 3.78 2.68
N ALA A 78 10.60 3.75 1.76
CA ALA A 78 10.38 2.64 0.85
C ALA A 78 11.21 2.85 -0.42
N ASP A 79 11.95 1.84 -0.86
CA ASP A 79 12.74 1.90 -2.09
C ASP A 79 12.70 0.54 -2.83
N PRO A 80 12.27 0.51 -4.11
CA PRO A 80 11.77 1.63 -4.92
C PRO A 80 10.46 2.22 -4.38
N SER A 81 10.08 3.44 -4.77
CA SER A 81 8.77 4.04 -4.42
C SER A 81 7.67 3.45 -5.30
N PRO A 82 6.86 2.48 -4.84
CA PRO A 82 5.91 1.81 -5.74
C PRO A 82 4.67 2.67 -5.99
N GLN A 83 4.08 2.46 -7.17
CA GLN A 83 2.76 2.95 -7.52
C GLN A 83 1.70 1.95 -7.05
N MET A 84 0.69 2.45 -6.34
CA MET A 84 -0.36 1.64 -5.75
C MET A 84 -1.72 2.18 -6.18
N ASN A 85 -2.58 1.30 -6.71
CA ASN A 85 -3.97 1.63 -7.00
C ASN A 85 -4.84 1.12 -5.84
N LEU A 86 -4.83 1.89 -4.75
CA LEU A 86 -5.39 1.47 -3.46
C LEU A 86 -6.89 1.17 -3.54
N TYR A 87 -7.64 1.87 -4.39
CA TYR A 87 -9.08 1.65 -4.56
C TYR A 87 -9.44 0.45 -5.45
N ALA A 88 -8.50 -0.04 -6.27
CA ALA A 88 -8.78 -1.13 -7.20
C ALA A 88 -8.46 -2.52 -6.63
N ARG A 89 -7.49 -2.60 -5.69
CA ARG A 89 -7.00 -3.89 -5.19
C ARG A 89 -6.34 -3.76 -3.82
N PRO A 90 -6.38 -4.85 -3.01
CA PRO A 90 -5.73 -4.87 -1.71
C PRO A 90 -4.21 -5.03 -1.84
N TYR A 91 -3.50 -4.48 -0.87
CA TYR A 91 -2.06 -4.65 -0.72
C TYR A 91 -1.77 -5.26 0.65
N ARG A 92 -0.65 -5.98 0.78
CA ARG A 92 -0.22 -6.57 2.05
C ARG A 92 1.09 -5.94 2.47
N ILE A 93 1.16 -5.48 3.70
CA ILE A 93 2.37 -4.97 4.33
C ILE A 93 2.81 -6.01 5.34
N GLU A 94 4.10 -6.34 5.33
CA GLU A 94 4.69 -7.32 6.22
C GLU A 94 5.88 -6.72 6.95
N LEU A 95 5.95 -6.93 8.26
CA LEU A 95 7.10 -6.64 9.10
C LEU A 95 7.99 -7.87 9.17
N TRP A 96 9.26 -7.71 8.83
CA TRP A 96 10.27 -8.77 8.83
C TRP A 96 11.42 -8.44 9.76
N GLY A 97 11.96 -9.47 10.41
CA GLY A 97 13.24 -9.45 11.09
C GLY A 97 14.27 -10.26 10.32
N ASP A 98 15.52 -9.79 10.28
CA ASP A 98 16.64 -10.50 9.66
C ASP A 98 16.92 -11.88 10.31
N VAL A 99 16.61 -12.01 11.61
CA VAL A 99 16.72 -13.27 12.36
C VAL A 99 15.39 -14.02 12.44
N SER A 100 14.30 -13.32 12.74
CA SER A 100 13.01 -13.96 13.09
C SER A 100 12.14 -14.27 11.87
N GLY A 101 12.46 -13.73 10.69
CA GLY A 101 11.60 -13.82 9.51
C GLY A 101 10.37 -12.94 9.64
N LEU A 102 9.24 -13.38 9.09
CA LEU A 102 7.97 -12.65 9.16
C LEU A 102 7.47 -12.54 10.61
N ILE A 103 7.28 -11.30 11.08
CA ILE A 103 6.83 -10.99 12.44
C ILE A 103 5.33 -10.68 12.46
N GLY A 104 4.86 -9.89 11.50
CA GLY A 104 3.46 -9.46 11.44
C GLY A 104 3.08 -9.02 10.04
N SER A 105 1.78 -9.03 9.76
CA SER A 105 1.25 -8.57 8.49
C SER A 105 -0.05 -7.78 8.68
N SER A 106 -0.30 -6.87 7.74
CA SER A 106 -1.50 -6.06 7.68
C SER A 106 -1.93 -5.90 6.23
N THR A 107 -3.23 -6.01 5.99
CA THR A 107 -3.80 -5.83 4.65
C THR A 107 -4.34 -4.43 4.54
N VAL A 108 -3.87 -3.70 3.54
CA VAL A 108 -4.39 -2.40 3.12
C VAL A 108 -5.72 -2.64 2.42
N ASN A 109 -6.82 -2.36 3.13
CA ASN A 109 -8.16 -2.37 2.59
C ASN A 109 -8.75 -0.95 2.65
N MET A 110 -9.17 -0.41 1.51
CA MET A 110 -9.78 0.92 1.43
C MET A 110 -11.19 0.98 1.99
N ASP A 111 -11.79 -0.13 2.39
CA ASP A 111 -13.04 -0.10 3.15
C ASP A 111 -12.80 0.20 4.64
N ASP A 112 -11.60 -0.09 5.16
CA ASP A 112 -11.28 -0.08 6.59
C ASP A 112 -10.19 0.94 6.98
N TYR A 113 -9.72 1.75 6.02
CA TYR A 113 -8.63 2.71 6.22
C TYR A 113 -9.08 4.02 6.88
N LYS A 114 -8.12 4.68 7.56
CA LYS A 114 -8.30 6.02 8.09
C LYS A 114 -7.28 6.97 7.45
N ILE A 115 -7.76 8.04 6.83
CA ILE A 115 -6.92 9.16 6.39
C ILE A 115 -6.68 10.09 7.58
N VAL A 116 -5.43 10.28 7.97
CA VAL A 116 -5.01 11.25 8.98
C VAL A 116 -4.26 12.37 8.29
N PHE A 117 -4.64 13.64 8.52
CA PHE A 117 -3.97 14.78 7.90
C PHE A 117 -2.71 15.20 8.68
N PRO A 118 -1.59 15.52 7.99
CA PRO A 118 -1.39 15.51 6.53
C PRO A 118 -1.29 14.08 5.97
N ILE A 119 -1.96 13.82 4.82
CA ILE A 119 -2.25 12.53 4.15
C ILE A 119 -1.37 11.32 4.55
N ASP A 120 -1.66 10.77 5.72
CA ASP A 120 -1.18 9.47 6.21
C ASP A 120 -2.35 8.49 6.08
N MET A 121 -2.13 7.35 5.43
CA MET A 121 -3.10 6.25 5.43
C MET A 121 -2.73 5.26 6.52
N GLU A 122 -3.53 5.22 7.58
CA GLU A 122 -3.34 4.27 8.68
C GLU A 122 -4.01 2.94 8.33
N VAL A 123 -3.24 1.86 8.48
CA VAL A 123 -3.67 0.48 8.24
C VAL A 123 -3.31 -0.34 9.47
N LYS A 124 -4.33 -0.94 10.08
CA LYS A 124 -4.21 -1.64 11.35
C LYS A 124 -4.76 -3.05 11.24
N SER A 125 -3.94 -4.02 11.65
CA SER A 125 -4.38 -5.38 11.97
C SER A 125 -4.21 -5.63 13.47
N GLU A 126 -4.56 -6.84 13.94
CA GLU A 126 -4.35 -7.23 15.35
C GLU A 126 -2.87 -7.10 15.76
N ASN A 127 -1.94 -7.45 14.86
CA ASN A 127 -0.52 -7.60 15.20
C ASN A 127 0.41 -6.52 14.63
N LEU A 128 -0.09 -5.66 13.74
CA LEU A 128 0.71 -4.67 13.02
C LEU A 128 -0.11 -3.41 12.69
N GLU A 129 0.38 -2.26 13.16
CA GLU A 129 -0.15 -0.95 12.83
C GLU A 129 0.89 -0.12 12.11
N VAL A 130 0.56 0.31 10.89
CA VAL A 130 1.43 1.09 10.03
C VAL A 130 0.68 2.27 9.42
N SER A 131 1.39 3.35 9.14
CA SER A 131 0.92 4.42 8.26
C SER A 131 1.70 4.42 6.96
N LEU A 132 0.99 4.51 5.84
CA LEU A 132 1.55 4.72 4.51
C LEU A 132 1.56 6.21 4.20
N LEU A 133 2.73 6.74 3.86
CA LEU A 133 2.95 8.16 3.57
C LEU A 133 3.45 8.30 2.13
N GLY A 134 2.77 9.17 1.37
CA GLY A 134 2.99 9.27 -0.06
C GLY A 134 2.29 10.46 -0.68
N SER A 135 2.17 10.45 -2.00
CA SER A 135 1.46 11.46 -2.77
C SER A 135 0.51 10.81 -3.76
N TRP A 136 -0.64 11.43 -3.97
CA TRP A 136 -1.58 11.08 -5.04
C TRP A 136 -1.17 11.81 -6.32
N GLU A 137 -1.20 11.11 -7.44
CA GLU A 137 -1.19 11.69 -8.79
C GLU A 137 -2.58 11.60 -9.40
#